data_AF-A0A5J4R8M3-F1
#
_entry.id   AF-A0A5J4R8M3-F1
#
_cell.length_a   1.000
_cell.length_b   1.000
_cell.length_c   1.000
_cell.angle_alpha   90.00
_cell.angle_beta   90.00
_cell.angle_gamma   90.00
#
_symmetry.space_group_name_H-M   'P 1'
#
loop_
_entity.id
_entity.type
_entity.pdbx_description
1 polymer ?
#
loop_
_entity_poly.entity_id
_entity_poly.type
_entity_poly.pdbx_seq_one_letter_code
_entity_poly.pdbx_strand_id
1 'polypeptide(L)'
;MSKTCWKEELKEVIPLLGHRNWIVVTDMAYPLQTQPGIKTLYTDESYIDVLSFVFNAIEKEPHIKPLIFQDKELSYIEDKDAEGIELLRKQMQTLLGNRVTPVPHEKLIIRLDEVSRMFNVIILKTNLTIPYTSTFFELDCSYWNSTKEEALQTRCGA
;
A
#
# COMPACT_ATOMS: atom_id res chain seq x y z
N MET A 1 20.01 19.24 -9.48
CA MET A 1 19.01 18.24 -9.91
C MET A 1 17.79 18.48 -9.04
N SER A 2 16.67 18.86 -9.64
CA SER A 2 15.41 19.06 -8.89
C SER A 2 15.05 17.72 -8.23
N LYS A 3 14.94 17.68 -6.90
CA LYS A 3 14.38 16.53 -6.18
C LYS A 3 12.90 16.53 -6.56
N THR A 4 12.50 15.79 -7.60
CA THR A 4 11.10 15.71 -8.02
C THR A 4 10.27 15.32 -6.81
N CYS A 5 9.22 16.08 -6.55
CA CYS A 5 8.40 15.87 -5.38
C CYS A 5 7.62 14.57 -5.58
N TRP A 6 7.92 13.52 -4.83
CA TRP A 6 7.24 12.21 -4.94
C TRP A 6 5.70 12.33 -4.91
N LYS A 7 5.17 13.38 -4.25
CA LYS A 7 3.74 13.72 -4.20
C LYS A 7 3.19 14.11 -5.57
N GLU A 8 3.95 14.83 -6.38
CA GLU A 8 3.59 15.21 -7.75
C GLU A 8 3.59 13.98 -8.64
N GLU A 9 4.66 13.18 -8.59
CA GLU A 9 4.73 11.92 -9.34
C GLU A 9 3.59 10.96 -8.99
N LEU A 10 3.23 10.88 -7.70
CA LEU A 10 2.12 10.05 -7.27
C LEU A 10 0.78 10.57 -7.81
N LYS A 11 0.55 11.89 -7.76
CA LYS A 11 -0.68 12.50 -8.31
C LYS A 11 -0.81 12.30 -9.81
N GLU A 12 0.30 12.33 -10.55
CA GLU A 12 0.30 12.11 -11.99
C GLU A 12 0.01 10.65 -12.36
N VAL A 13 0.53 9.69 -11.57
CA VAL A 13 0.34 8.27 -11.88
C VAL A 13 -1.00 7.73 -11.40
N ILE A 14 -1.56 8.25 -10.29
CA ILE A 14 -2.80 7.72 -9.69
C ILE A 14 -3.95 7.55 -10.69
N PRO A 15 -4.28 8.54 -11.57
CA PRO A 15 -5.35 8.38 -12.55
C PRO A 15 -5.12 7.28 -13.59
N LEU A 16 -3.89 6.78 -13.72
CA LEU A 16 -3.53 5.67 -14.61
C LEU A 16 -3.61 4.31 -13.91
N LEU A 17 -3.66 4.29 -12.57
CA LEU A 17 -3.73 3.07 -11.78
C LEU A 17 -5.19 2.62 -11.67
N GLY A 18 -5.42 1.31 -11.77
CA GLY A 18 -6.75 0.73 -11.69
C GLY A 18 -6.76 -0.55 -10.85
N HIS A 19 -7.80 -1.35 -11.05
CA HIS A 19 -7.94 -2.65 -10.40
C HIS A 19 -6.70 -3.54 -10.63
N ARG A 20 -6.12 -4.08 -9.54
CA ARG A 20 -4.86 -4.87 -9.44
C ARG A 20 -3.55 -4.08 -9.43
N ASN A 21 -3.56 -2.76 -9.58
CA ASN A 21 -2.36 -1.99 -9.29
C ASN A 21 -2.14 -1.88 -7.78
N TRP A 22 -0.89 -1.66 -7.37
CA TRP A 22 -0.53 -1.55 -5.96
C TRP A 22 0.24 -0.26 -5.68
N ILE A 23 -0.01 0.29 -4.50
CA ILE A 23 0.81 1.34 -3.89
C ILE A 23 1.26 0.81 -2.52
N VAL A 24 2.54 0.95 -2.19
CA VAL A 24 3.11 0.43 -0.95
C VAL A 24 3.86 1.54 -0.24
N VAL A 25 3.58 1.76 1.04
CA VAL A 25 4.34 2.67 1.91
C VAL A 25 5.15 1.82 2.87
N THR A 26 6.46 2.03 2.91
CA THR A 26 7.39 1.08 3.54
C THR A 26 8.39 1.78 4.46
N ASP A 27 8.96 1.02 5.39
CA ASP A 27 10.18 1.38 6.08
C ASP A 27 11.38 1.47 5.13
N MET A 28 12.51 1.97 5.66
CA MET A 28 13.72 2.22 4.89
C MET A 28 14.47 0.92 4.51
N ALA A 29 14.26 -0.19 5.21
CA ALA A 29 14.94 -1.46 4.96
C ALA A 29 14.27 -2.28 3.84
N TYR A 30 13.05 -1.94 3.42
CA TYR A 30 12.37 -2.63 2.31
C TYR A 30 13.25 -2.69 1.05
N PRO A 31 13.42 -3.88 0.43
CA PRO A 31 14.39 -4.07 -0.64
C PRO A 31 14.01 -3.30 -1.91
N LEU A 32 15.02 -2.82 -2.64
CA LEU A 32 14.82 -2.32 -3.99
C LEU A 32 14.62 -3.50 -4.94
N GLN A 33 13.38 -3.72 -5.38
CA GLN A 33 13.02 -4.84 -6.24
C GLN A 33 13.39 -4.57 -7.70
N THR A 34 13.75 -5.61 -8.44
CA THR A 34 14.27 -5.50 -9.82
C THR A 34 13.22 -5.69 -10.90
N GLN A 35 11.95 -5.97 -10.53
CA GLN A 35 10.88 -6.21 -11.49
C GLN A 35 10.56 -4.92 -12.27
N PRO A 36 10.43 -4.96 -13.61
CA PRO A 36 10.22 -3.76 -14.42
C PRO A 36 8.93 -2.99 -14.10
N GLY A 37 7.90 -3.68 -13.60
CA GLY A 37 6.64 -3.05 -13.17
C GLY A 37 6.75 -2.30 -11.84
N ILE A 38 7.92 -2.29 -11.19
CA ILE A 38 8.10 -1.65 -9.88
C ILE A 38 8.77 -0.29 -10.06
N LYS A 39 8.11 0.74 -9.56
CA LYS A 39 8.68 2.07 -9.41
C LYS A 39 8.86 2.36 -7.92
N THR A 40 10.12 2.50 -7.49
CA THR A 40 10.45 2.84 -6.11
C THR A 40 10.88 4.31 -6.02
N LEU A 41 10.27 5.05 -5.09
CA LEU A 41 10.60 6.43 -4.76
C LEU A 41 10.99 6.52 -3.28
N TYR A 42 12.10 7.19 -3.00
CA TYR A 42 12.48 7.52 -1.63
C TYR A 42 11.90 8.90 -1.26
N THR A 43 11.03 8.93 -0.25
CA THR A 43 10.31 10.14 0.14
C THR A 43 11.11 11.02 1.10
N ASP A 44 11.97 10.42 1.92
CA ASP A 44 12.71 11.10 3.00
C ASP A 44 11.75 11.82 4.00
N GLU A 45 10.50 11.35 4.08
CA GLU A 45 9.44 11.88 4.93
C GLU A 45 9.00 10.84 5.97
N SER A 46 8.28 11.29 7.01
CA SER A 46 7.77 10.42 8.06
C SER A 46 6.76 9.41 7.48
N TYR A 47 6.76 8.19 8.05
CA TYR A 47 5.85 7.14 7.61
C TYR A 47 4.38 7.55 7.68
N ILE A 48 3.96 8.20 8.77
CA ILE A 48 2.56 8.59 8.98
C ILE A 48 2.13 9.69 8.01
N ASP A 49 3.01 10.64 7.68
CA ASP A 49 2.69 11.70 6.71
C ASP A 49 2.52 11.13 5.30
N VAL A 50 3.44 10.24 4.89
CA VAL A 50 3.36 9.55 3.60
C VAL A 50 2.12 8.67 3.53
N LEU A 51 1.88 7.87 4.58
CA LEU A 51 0.71 6.99 4.66
C LEU A 51 -0.60 7.78 4.58
N SER A 52 -0.71 8.88 5.32
CA SER A 52 -1.89 9.76 5.31
C SER A 52 -2.09 10.38 3.94
N PHE A 53 -1.03 10.87 3.31
CA PHE A 53 -1.11 11.46 1.98
C PHE A 53 -1.59 10.45 0.94
N VAL A 54 -0.97 9.25 0.90
CA VAL A 54 -1.30 8.18 -0.05
C VAL A 54 -2.73 7.72 0.14
N PHE A 55 -3.12 7.42 1.37
CA PHE A 55 -4.46 6.95 1.69
C PHE A 55 -5.52 7.97 1.26
N ASN A 56 -5.32 9.27 1.57
CA ASN A 56 -6.22 10.34 1.14
C ASN A 56 -6.21 10.58 -0.37
N ALA A 57 -5.10 10.33 -1.05
CA ALA A 57 -5.03 10.48 -2.51
C ALA A 57 -5.86 9.38 -3.19
N ILE A 58 -5.78 8.14 -2.72
CA ILE A 58 -6.59 7.03 -3.24
C ILE A 58 -8.08 7.28 -2.99
N GLU A 59 -8.49 7.66 -1.78
CA GLU A 59 -9.91 7.86 -1.44
C GLU A 59 -10.59 8.99 -2.20
N LYS A 60 -9.82 9.92 -2.78
CA LYS A 60 -10.36 11.00 -3.61
C LYS A 60 -10.68 10.56 -5.03
N GLU A 61 -10.13 9.43 -5.47
CA GLU A 61 -10.32 8.97 -6.83
C GLU A 61 -11.66 8.26 -7.01
N PRO A 62 -12.43 8.59 -8.06
CA PRO A 62 -13.74 8.00 -8.26
C PRO A 62 -13.70 6.58 -8.83
N HIS A 63 -12.54 6.09 -9.28
CA HIS A 63 -12.40 4.84 -10.05
C HIS A 63 -11.72 3.70 -9.27
N ILE A 64 -11.02 4.02 -8.17
CA ILE A 64 -10.32 3.06 -7.33
C ILE A 64 -10.71 3.23 -5.87
N LYS A 65 -10.56 2.15 -5.11
CA LYS A 65 -10.63 2.13 -3.65
C LYS A 65 -9.51 1.24 -3.12
N PRO A 66 -9.02 1.46 -1.89
CA PRO A 66 -7.96 0.65 -1.33
C PRO A 66 -8.49 -0.62 -0.64
N LEU A 67 -7.91 -1.77 -0.96
CA LEU A 67 -7.84 -2.92 -0.07
C LEU A 67 -6.51 -2.84 0.70
N ILE A 68 -6.60 -2.71 2.02
CA ILE A 68 -5.45 -2.32 2.85
C ILE A 68 -4.92 -3.53 3.60
N PHE A 69 -3.62 -3.80 3.44
CA PHE A 69 -2.93 -4.87 4.16
C PHE A 69 -1.75 -4.32 4.95
N GLN A 70 -1.46 -4.97 6.07
CA GLN A 70 -0.25 -4.75 6.87
C GLN A 70 0.35 -6.10 7.25
N ASP A 71 1.65 -6.11 7.51
CA ASP A 71 2.34 -7.30 8.02
C ASP A 71 1.68 -7.78 9.31
N LYS A 72 1.29 -9.05 9.36
CA LYS A 72 0.67 -9.66 10.54
C LYS A 72 1.65 -9.62 11.73
N GLU A 73 2.92 -9.76 11.46
CA GLU A 73 4.05 -9.73 12.38
C GLU A 73 4.09 -8.44 13.21
N LEU A 74 3.66 -7.31 12.65
CA LEU A 74 3.61 -6.00 13.32
C LEU A 74 2.89 -6.05 14.67
N SER A 75 1.83 -6.86 14.78
CA SER A 75 1.03 -7.00 16.00
C SER A 75 1.76 -7.71 17.15
N TYR A 76 2.83 -8.45 16.86
CA TYR A 76 3.57 -9.28 17.81
C TYR A 76 4.87 -8.63 18.31
N ILE A 77 5.27 -7.49 17.72
CA ILE A 77 6.49 -6.79 18.11
C ILE A 77 6.19 -5.88 19.30
N GLU A 78 6.99 -5.99 20.34
CA GLU A 78 6.90 -5.18 21.55
C GLU A 78 7.86 -3.98 21.47
N ASP A 79 7.57 -2.92 22.23
CA ASP A 79 8.36 -1.67 22.19
C ASP A 79 9.84 -1.90 22.59
N LYS A 80 10.11 -2.90 23.44
CA LYS A 80 11.48 -3.30 23.82
C LYS A 80 12.30 -3.84 22.63
N ASP A 81 11.64 -4.40 21.62
CA ASP A 81 12.28 -5.00 20.44
C ASP A 81 12.37 -3.97 19.30
N ALA A 82 11.47 -2.99 19.28
CA ALA A 82 11.50 -1.85 18.37
C ALA A 82 10.86 -0.61 19.02
N GLU A 83 11.70 0.33 19.45
CA GLU A 83 11.28 1.54 20.16
C GLU A 83 10.27 2.36 19.34
N GLY A 84 9.16 2.75 19.96
CA GLY A 84 8.13 3.60 19.35
C GLY A 84 7.08 2.85 18.51
N ILE A 85 7.17 1.53 18.39
CA ILE A 85 6.24 0.72 17.60
C ILE A 85 4.80 0.74 18.14
N GLU A 86 4.63 0.85 19.45
CA GLU A 86 3.29 0.94 20.05
C GLU A 86 2.58 2.24 19.68
N LEU A 87 3.31 3.35 19.69
CA LEU A 87 2.80 4.65 19.26
C LEU A 87 2.47 4.61 17.76
N LEU A 88 3.37 4.07 16.95
CA LEU A 88 3.17 3.95 15.51
C LEU A 88 1.93 3.12 15.18
N ARG A 89 1.74 1.96 15.83
CA ARG A 89 0.53 1.13 15.65
C ARG A 89 -0.74 1.90 15.99
N LYS A 90 -0.74 2.70 17.06
CA LYS A 90 -1.89 3.55 17.42
C LYS A 90 -2.17 4.59 16.33
N GLN A 91 -1.13 5.26 15.82
CA GLN A 91 -1.27 6.25 14.74
C GLN A 91 -1.80 5.63 13.45
N MET A 92 -1.30 4.45 13.07
CA MET A 92 -1.83 3.67 11.94
C MET A 92 -3.30 3.31 12.13
N GLN A 93 -3.67 2.81 13.32
CA GLN A 93 -5.05 2.45 13.64
C GLN A 93 -5.98 3.67 13.61
N THR A 94 -5.54 4.83 14.11
CA THR A 94 -6.30 6.08 14.04
C THR A 94 -6.56 6.50 12.60
N LEU A 95 -5.57 6.34 11.71
CA LEU A 95 -5.67 6.75 10.31
C LEU A 95 -6.50 5.76 9.46
N LEU A 96 -6.26 4.47 9.60
CA LEU A 96 -6.80 3.45 8.71
C LEU A 96 -8.08 2.78 9.27
N GLY A 97 -8.26 2.82 10.59
CA GLY A 97 -9.38 2.16 11.28
C GLY A 97 -9.38 0.65 11.08
N ASN A 98 -10.57 0.05 11.07
CA ASN A 98 -10.75 -1.41 10.94
C ASN A 98 -10.64 -1.94 9.49
N ARG A 99 -10.09 -1.14 8.56
CA ARG A 99 -9.96 -1.50 7.15
C ARG A 99 -8.71 -2.33 6.84
N VAL A 100 -7.79 -2.40 7.80
CA VAL A 100 -6.54 -3.14 7.65
C VAL A 100 -6.81 -4.63 7.81
N THR A 101 -6.37 -5.41 6.81
CA THR A 101 -6.32 -6.86 6.89
C THR A 101 -4.88 -7.31 7.18
N PRO A 102 -4.60 -7.95 8.32
CA PRO A 102 -3.26 -8.46 8.62
C PRO A 102 -2.94 -9.68 7.76
N VAL A 103 -1.79 -9.67 7.10
CA VAL A 103 -1.33 -10.76 6.21
C VAL A 103 0.15 -11.04 6.52
N PRO A 104 0.59 -12.32 6.57
CA PRO A 104 2.01 -12.64 6.77
C PRO A 104 2.89 -11.94 5.74
N HIS A 105 4.02 -11.39 6.19
CA HIS A 105 4.95 -10.62 5.37
C HIS A 105 5.31 -11.32 4.05
N GLU A 106 5.77 -12.57 4.15
CA GLU A 106 6.21 -13.36 2.99
C GLU A 106 5.09 -13.52 1.95
N LYS A 107 3.83 -13.65 2.39
CA LYS A 107 2.69 -13.75 1.48
C LYS A 107 2.45 -12.43 0.73
N LEU A 108 2.65 -11.28 1.36
CA LEU A 108 2.53 -9.98 0.70
C LEU A 108 3.65 -9.78 -0.34
N ILE A 109 4.88 -10.19 -0.02
CA ILE A 109 6.01 -10.13 -0.95
C ILE A 109 5.79 -11.03 -2.17
N ILE A 110 5.30 -12.25 -1.98
CA ILE A 110 4.98 -13.16 -3.09
C ILE A 110 3.91 -12.55 -4.00
N ARG A 111 2.84 -11.99 -3.43
CA ARG A 111 1.78 -11.33 -4.20
C ARG A 111 2.32 -10.15 -5.02
N LEU A 112 3.21 -9.34 -4.44
CA LEU A 112 3.85 -8.23 -5.15
C LEU A 112 4.74 -8.71 -6.31
N ASP A 113 5.55 -9.76 -6.10
CA ASP A 113 6.37 -10.32 -7.18
C ASP A 113 5.50 -10.82 -8.34
N GLU A 114 4.41 -11.51 -8.05
CA GLU A 114 3.47 -12.00 -9.07
C GLU A 114 2.80 -10.85 -9.82
N VAL A 115 2.27 -9.85 -9.11
CA VAL A 115 1.56 -8.71 -9.69
C VAL A 115 2.50 -7.84 -10.54
N SER A 116 3.72 -7.58 -10.05
CA SER A 116 4.68 -6.69 -10.70
C SER A 116 5.21 -7.19 -12.06
N ARG A 117 4.97 -8.47 -12.40
CA ARG A 117 5.25 -9.01 -13.74
C ARG A 117 4.29 -8.50 -14.80
N MET A 118 3.09 -8.10 -14.41
CA MET A 118 2.01 -7.71 -15.33
C MET A 118 1.51 -6.30 -15.11
N PHE A 119 1.58 -5.79 -13.88
CA PHE A 119 0.99 -4.52 -13.48
C PHE A 119 2.01 -3.66 -12.73
N ASN A 120 1.78 -2.35 -12.76
CA ASN A 120 2.64 -1.42 -12.05
C ASN A 120 2.37 -1.43 -10.53
N VAL A 121 3.47 -1.40 -9.78
CA VAL A 121 3.51 -1.24 -8.32
C VAL A 121 4.33 0.01 -8.01
N ILE A 122 3.78 0.91 -7.21
CA ILE A 122 4.48 2.09 -6.71
C ILE A 122 4.92 1.83 -5.28
N ILE A 123 6.22 1.89 -5.00
CA ILE A 123 6.78 1.71 -3.65
C ILE A 123 7.33 3.06 -3.17
N LEU A 124 6.81 3.53 -2.05
CA LEU A 124 7.22 4.76 -1.38
C LEU A 124 7.99 4.38 -0.12
N LYS A 125 9.31 4.53 -0.17
CA LYS A 125 10.21 4.29 0.96
C LYS A 125 10.31 5.52 1.84
N THR A 126 9.99 5.36 3.11
CA THR A 126 10.05 6.44 4.11
C THR A 126 11.39 6.45 4.83
N ASN A 127 11.59 7.39 5.75
CA ASN A 127 12.75 7.41 6.63
C ASN A 127 12.59 6.54 7.91
N LEU A 128 11.49 5.78 8.01
CA LEU A 128 11.22 4.93 9.17
C LEU A 128 12.16 3.72 9.22
N THR A 129 12.66 3.40 10.41
CA THR A 129 13.58 2.26 10.64
C THR A 129 13.04 1.28 11.67
N ILE A 130 11.73 1.09 11.70
CA ILE A 130 11.04 0.08 12.51
C ILE A 130 10.72 -1.11 11.59
N PRO A 131 10.93 -2.36 12.00
CA PRO A 131 10.71 -3.52 11.14
C PRO A 131 9.22 -3.86 11.00
N TYR A 132 8.85 -4.52 9.89
CA TYR A 132 7.48 -4.96 9.59
C TYR A 132 6.45 -3.81 9.57
N THR A 133 6.90 -2.59 9.26
CA THR A 133 6.04 -1.42 9.15
C THR A 133 5.89 -1.04 7.68
N SER A 134 5.19 -1.89 6.95
CA SER A 134 4.74 -1.61 5.59
C SER A 134 3.21 -1.66 5.51
N THR A 135 2.61 -0.69 4.81
CA THR A 135 1.20 -0.70 4.44
C THR A 135 1.08 -0.89 2.93
N PHE A 136 0.31 -1.88 2.53
CA PHE A 136 0.08 -2.27 1.15
C PHE A 136 -1.34 -1.89 0.75
N PHE A 137 -1.46 -1.15 -0.34
CA PHE A 137 -2.73 -0.77 -0.94
C PHE A 137 -2.88 -1.49 -2.26
N GLU A 138 -3.67 -2.57 -2.28
CA GLU A 138 -4.16 -3.15 -3.52
C GLU A 138 -5.37 -2.33 -3.98
N LEU A 139 -5.34 -1.87 -5.23
CA LEU A 139 -6.41 -1.04 -5.77
C LEU A 139 -7.50 -1.94 -6.37
N ASP A 140 -8.74 -1.68 -5.96
CA ASP A 140 -9.94 -2.35 -6.47
C ASP A 140 -10.89 -1.31 -7.10
N CYS A 141 -11.85 -1.76 -7.91
CA CYS A 141 -12.84 -0.90 -8.52
C CYS A 141 -13.77 -0.31 -7.45
N SER A 142 -13.90 1.01 -7.43
CA SER A 142 -14.74 1.74 -6.47
C SER A 142 -16.24 1.61 -6.77
N TYR A 143 -16.63 1.68 -8.04
CA TYR A 143 -18.02 1.73 -8.48
C TYR A 143 -18.62 0.34 -8.77
N TRP A 144 -17.78 -0.69 -8.79
CA TRP A 144 -18.14 -2.07 -9.05
C TRP A 144 -17.59 -2.97 -7.95
N ASN A 145 -18.47 -3.58 -7.16
CA ASN A 145 -18.08 -4.42 -6.03
C ASN A 145 -18.26 -5.92 -6.34
N SER A 146 -17.70 -6.76 -5.49
CA SER A 146 -17.77 -8.23 -5.65
C SER A 146 -19.21 -8.75 -5.77
N THR A 147 -20.17 -8.19 -5.00
CA THR A 147 -21.57 -8.60 -5.09
C THR A 147 -22.19 -8.31 -6.47
N LYS A 148 -21.91 -7.12 -7.05
CA LYS A 148 -22.35 -6.78 -8.41
C LYS A 148 -21.70 -7.69 -9.45
N GLU A 149 -20.43 -8.03 -9.24
CA GLU A 149 -19.67 -8.94 -10.10
C GLU A 149 -20.23 -10.36 -10.05
N GLU A 150 -20.44 -10.93 -8.88
CA GLU A 150 -21.04 -12.26 -8.70
C GLU A 150 -22.42 -12.35 -9.37
N ALA A 151 -23.26 -11.33 -9.18
CA ALA A 151 -24.56 -11.24 -9.82
C ALA A 151 -24.45 -11.12 -11.35
N LEU A 152 -23.41 -10.47 -11.88
CA LEU A 152 -23.14 -10.41 -13.31
C LEU A 152 -22.69 -11.76 -13.85
N GLN A 153 -21.73 -12.43 -13.18
CA GLN A 153 -21.22 -13.73 -13.61
C GLN A 153 -22.32 -14.79 -13.64
N THR A 154 -23.21 -14.78 -12.64
CA THR A 154 -24.42 -15.63 -12.63
C THR A 154 -25.29 -15.40 -13.87
N ARG A 155 -25.47 -14.14 -14.30
CA ARG A 155 -26.21 -13.81 -15.53
C ARG A 155 -25.46 -14.18 -16.81
N CYS A 156 -24.13 -14.16 -16.77
CA CYS A 156 -23.28 -14.58 -17.89
C CYS A 156 -23.21 -16.12 -18.04
N GLY A 157 -23.77 -16.88 -17.09
CA GLY A 157 -23.75 -18.34 -17.13
C GLY A 157 -22.39 -18.95 -16.78
N ALA A 158 -21.57 -18.20 -16.03
CA ALA A 158 -20.32 -18.67 -15.43
C ALA A 158 -20.55 -19.25 -14.03
#